data_AF-A3ZVG7-F1
#
_entry.id   AF-A3ZVG7-F1
#
_cell.length_a   1.000
_cell.length_b   1.000
_cell.length_c   1.000
_cell.angle_alpha   90.00
_cell.angle_beta   90.00
_cell.angle_gamma   90.00
#
_symmetry.space_group_name_H-M   'P 1'
#
loop_
_entity.id
_entity.type
_entity.pdbx_description
1 polymer ?
#
loop_
_entity_poly.entity_id
_entity_poly.type
_entity_poly.pdbx_seq_one_letter_code
_entity_poly.pdbx_strand_id
1 'polypeptide(L)'
;MFEFRTFEEAFARDGGQNGSPAPPKILRRRKSLGKRIVFYAANLVLMPIVALVYLTVGAEGLRVIMPIFQMRLYKLPVPGAGMLRNYDGFDRLDLSMLMALILFIAVTLLWIRVFKELQEMGEITRQRSRNPILFYLLTGIAAIILLGDAGIFYVGLDSQTSSSWSEAPSYVAPAATVLYMAGLALIGAWHADYSHSPTV
;
A
#
# COMPACT_ATOMS: atom_id res chain seq x y z
N MET A 1 -12.61 24.05 23.84
CA MET A 1 -11.78 25.19 23.40
C MET A 1 -10.55 24.62 22.70
N PHE A 2 -10.71 24.27 21.43
CA PHE A 2 -9.67 23.85 20.49
C PHE A 2 -9.93 24.66 19.22
N GLU A 3 -8.92 25.41 18.77
CA GLU A 3 -9.01 26.45 17.75
C GLU A 3 -9.36 25.89 16.37
N PHE A 4 -10.46 26.38 15.79
CA PHE A 4 -10.87 26.23 14.39
C PHE A 4 -10.07 27.14 13.43
N ARG A 5 -8.80 27.44 13.73
CA ARG A 5 -7.99 28.43 12.99
C ARG A 5 -7.38 27.92 11.68
N THR A 6 -7.29 26.62 11.48
CA THR A 6 -6.67 26.03 10.28
C THR A 6 -7.54 26.08 9.02
N PHE A 7 -8.85 26.35 9.13
CA PHE A 7 -9.72 26.41 7.94
C PHE A 7 -9.73 27.81 7.30
N GLU A 8 -9.63 28.88 8.08
CA GLU A 8 -9.55 30.26 7.55
C GLU A 8 -8.20 30.55 6.88
N GLU A 9 -7.10 29.92 7.34
CA GLU A 9 -5.77 30.01 6.69
C GLU A 9 -5.73 29.43 5.27
N ALA A 10 -6.64 28.49 4.94
CA ALA A 10 -6.72 27.92 3.59
C ALA A 10 -7.38 28.87 2.57
N PHE A 11 -8.15 29.87 3.03
CA PHE A 11 -8.86 30.82 2.17
C PHE A 11 -8.33 32.26 2.25
N ALA A 12 -7.52 32.59 3.26
CA ALA A 12 -6.95 33.94 3.43
C ALA A 12 -5.79 34.26 2.47
N ARG A 13 -5.35 33.33 1.62
CA ARG A 13 -4.19 33.51 0.73
C ARG A 13 -4.52 33.95 -0.71
N ASP A 14 -5.70 34.52 -0.93
CA ASP A 14 -6.10 35.16 -2.21
C ASP A 14 -5.97 36.70 -2.21
N GLY A 15 -5.44 37.28 -1.12
CA GLY A 15 -5.22 38.71 -0.98
C GLY A 15 -3.88 39.20 -1.55
N GLY A 16 -3.72 39.18 -2.88
CA GLY A 16 -2.83 40.12 -3.58
C GLY A 16 -1.43 39.62 -3.98
N GLN A 17 -1.24 39.33 -5.27
CA GLN A 17 -0.41 40.14 -6.20
C GLN A 17 -0.25 39.43 -7.56
N ASN A 18 -0.43 40.23 -8.61
CA ASN A 18 0.02 40.03 -9.99
C ASN A 18 -0.70 38.96 -10.83
N GLY A 19 -1.84 39.36 -11.44
CA GLY A 19 -2.14 39.30 -12.88
C GLY A 19 -1.87 38.01 -13.70
N SER A 20 -1.44 36.92 -13.08
CA SER A 20 -1.24 35.65 -13.75
C SER A 20 -2.61 35.02 -13.90
N PRO A 21 -3.08 34.75 -15.13
CA PRO A 21 -4.35 34.07 -15.33
C PRO A 21 -4.34 32.79 -14.50
N ALA A 22 -5.35 32.63 -13.64
CA ALA A 22 -5.50 31.45 -12.82
C ALA A 22 -5.33 30.23 -13.72
N PRO A 23 -4.42 29.29 -13.38
CA PRO A 23 -4.16 28.14 -14.24
C PRO A 23 -5.49 27.44 -14.51
N PRO A 24 -5.80 27.09 -15.77
CA PRO A 24 -7.09 26.54 -16.13
C PRO A 24 -7.37 25.31 -15.26
N LYS A 25 -8.48 25.34 -14.51
CA LYS A 25 -8.96 24.16 -13.79
C LYS A 25 -9.22 23.08 -14.84
N ILE A 26 -8.35 22.06 -14.87
CA ILE A 26 -8.50 20.91 -15.75
C ILE A 26 -9.83 20.25 -15.39
N LEU A 27 -10.85 20.45 -16.24
CA LEU A 27 -12.17 19.87 -16.05
C LEU A 27 -12.02 18.34 -16.18
N ARG A 28 -12.04 17.65 -15.03
CA ARG A 28 -12.04 16.19 -14.97
C ARG A 28 -13.35 15.65 -15.55
N ARG A 29 -13.34 15.33 -16.85
CA ARG A 29 -14.46 14.69 -17.53
C ARG A 29 -14.66 13.26 -16.98
N ARG A 30 -15.90 12.89 -16.70
CA ARG A 30 -16.24 11.61 -16.05
C ARG A 30 -15.93 10.45 -17.00
N LYS A 31 -15.17 9.45 -16.50
CA LYS A 31 -14.94 8.20 -17.25
C LYS A 31 -16.23 7.48 -17.60
N SER A 32 -16.24 6.85 -18.78
CA SER A 32 -17.29 5.93 -19.21
C SER A 32 -17.55 4.84 -18.17
N LEU A 33 -18.83 4.53 -17.93
CA LEU A 33 -19.28 3.53 -16.95
C LEU A 33 -18.66 2.15 -17.22
N GLY A 34 -18.52 1.77 -18.49
CA GLY A 34 -17.92 0.48 -18.86
C GLY A 34 -16.48 0.32 -18.36
N LYS A 35 -15.64 1.36 -18.51
CA LYS A 35 -14.26 1.35 -17.99
C LYS A 35 -14.22 1.25 -16.46
N ARG A 36 -15.20 1.84 -15.77
CA ARG A 36 -15.31 1.73 -14.32
C ARG A 36 -15.66 0.31 -13.90
N ILE A 37 -16.65 -0.30 -14.54
CA ILE A 37 -17.08 -1.67 -14.23
C ILE A 37 -15.92 -2.64 -14.45
N VAL A 38 -15.22 -2.55 -15.59
CA VAL A 38 -14.07 -3.42 -15.89
C VAL A 38 -12.96 -3.26 -14.85
N PHE A 39 -12.64 -2.02 -14.46
CA PHE A 39 -11.63 -1.75 -13.43
C PHE A 39 -12.00 -2.34 -12.07
N TYR A 40 -13.23 -2.14 -11.60
CA TYR A 40 -13.69 -2.69 -10.33
C TYR A 40 -13.81 -4.22 -10.37
N ALA A 41 -14.27 -4.80 -11.49
CA ALA A 41 -14.35 -6.24 -11.66
C ALA A 41 -12.96 -6.90 -11.64
N ALA A 42 -11.98 -6.34 -12.36
CA ALA A 42 -10.61 -6.81 -12.34
C ALA A 42 -9.98 -6.71 -10.94
N ASN A 43 -10.21 -5.60 -10.23
CA ASN A 43 -9.76 -5.45 -8.85
C ASN A 43 -10.42 -6.43 -7.87
N LEU A 44 -11.72 -6.68 -8.05
CA LEU A 44 -12.47 -7.62 -7.20
C LEU A 44 -11.92 -9.05 -7.32
N VAL A 45 -11.33 -9.41 -8.46
CA VAL A 45 -10.72 -10.73 -8.69
C VAL A 45 -9.24 -10.74 -8.31
N LEU A 46 -8.46 -9.78 -8.79
CA LEU A 46 -7.00 -9.76 -8.60
C LEU A 46 -6.61 -9.45 -7.15
N MET A 47 -7.24 -8.47 -6.51
CA MET A 47 -6.83 -8.01 -5.19
C MET A 47 -6.98 -9.10 -4.11
N PRO A 48 -8.08 -9.89 -4.05
CA PRO A 48 -8.17 -10.99 -3.09
C PRO A 48 -7.14 -12.09 -3.30
N ILE A 49 -6.80 -12.42 -4.56
CA ILE A 49 -5.80 -13.44 -4.88
C ILE A 49 -4.42 -12.98 -4.37
N VAL A 50 -4.02 -11.76 -4.72
CA VAL A 50 -2.73 -11.20 -4.29
C VAL A 50 -2.70 -11.01 -2.77
N ALA A 51 -3.80 -10.53 -2.18
CA ALA A 51 -3.92 -10.39 -0.73
C ALA A 51 -3.79 -11.74 -0.02
N LEU A 52 -4.39 -12.82 -0.54
CA LEU A 52 -4.29 -14.15 0.06
C LEU A 52 -2.85 -14.68 0.02
N VAL A 53 -2.17 -14.54 -1.13
CA VAL A 53 -0.75 -14.93 -1.26
C VAL A 53 0.10 -14.11 -0.29
N TYR A 54 -0.13 -12.80 -0.21
CA TYR A 54 0.61 -11.96 0.71
C TYR A 54 0.31 -12.26 2.19
N LEU A 55 -0.96 -12.51 2.55
CA LEU A 55 -1.33 -12.84 3.92
C LEU A 55 -0.68 -14.15 4.37
N THR A 56 -0.59 -15.14 3.50
CA THR A 56 0.02 -16.43 3.86
C THR A 56 1.53 -16.31 4.02
N VAL A 57 2.21 -15.70 3.05
CA VAL A 57 3.68 -15.54 3.05
C VAL A 57 4.14 -14.45 4.03
N GLY A 58 3.53 -13.26 3.94
CA GLY A 58 3.88 -12.11 4.76
C GLY A 58 3.59 -12.31 6.24
N ALA A 59 2.50 -13.00 6.60
CA ALA A 59 2.28 -13.36 8.01
C ALA A 59 3.39 -14.27 8.52
N GLU A 60 3.82 -15.27 7.73
CA GLU A 60 4.93 -16.14 8.12
C GLU A 60 6.25 -15.36 8.28
N GLY A 61 6.55 -14.46 7.35
CA GLY A 61 7.72 -13.57 7.47
C GLY A 61 7.67 -12.72 8.74
N LEU A 62 6.51 -12.16 9.08
CA LEU A 62 6.31 -11.40 10.32
C LEU A 62 6.47 -12.28 11.57
N ARG A 63 6.01 -13.53 11.55
CA ARG A 63 6.18 -14.49 12.66
C ARG A 63 7.64 -14.82 12.91
N VAL A 64 8.44 -14.92 11.85
CA VAL A 64 9.88 -15.22 11.94
C VAL A 64 10.66 -14.00 12.44
N ILE A 65 10.37 -12.81 11.93
CA ILE A 65 11.09 -11.57 12.29
C ILE A 65 10.70 -11.11 13.71
N MET A 66 9.41 -11.19 14.06
CA MET A 66 8.87 -10.71 15.33
C MET A 66 7.91 -11.74 15.94
N PRO A 67 8.41 -12.62 16.83
CA PRO A 67 7.62 -13.68 17.45
C PRO A 67 6.39 -13.19 18.22
N ILE A 68 6.39 -11.92 18.68
CA ILE A 68 5.23 -11.30 19.35
C ILE A 68 3.97 -11.32 18.47
N PHE A 69 4.12 -11.29 17.15
CA PHE A 69 2.99 -11.35 16.22
C PHE A 69 2.36 -12.74 16.07
N GLN A 70 2.97 -13.79 16.63
CA GLN A 70 2.35 -15.12 16.72
C GLN A 70 1.22 -15.17 17.75
N MET A 71 1.02 -14.10 18.54
CA MET A 71 -0.06 -14.03 19.51
C MET A 71 -1.42 -14.06 18.80
N ARG A 72 -2.28 -15.00 19.21
CA ARG A 72 -3.63 -15.15 18.67
C ARG A 72 -4.51 -13.95 19.02
N LEU A 73 -5.37 -13.50 18.09
CA LEU A 73 -6.19 -12.30 18.27
C LEU A 73 -7.07 -12.34 19.53
N TYR A 74 -7.63 -13.51 19.84
CA TYR A 74 -8.52 -13.67 21.01
C TYR A 74 -7.81 -13.50 22.36
N LYS A 75 -6.47 -13.52 22.39
CA LYS A 75 -5.69 -13.30 23.61
C LYS A 75 -5.45 -11.81 23.90
N LEU A 76 -5.80 -10.92 22.97
CA LEU A 76 -5.63 -9.49 23.17
C LEU A 76 -6.61 -8.98 24.26
N PRO A 77 -6.16 -8.08 25.15
CA PRO A 77 -7.00 -7.50 26.21
C PRO A 77 -7.94 -6.42 25.65
N VAL A 78 -8.68 -6.74 24.59
CA VAL A 78 -9.63 -5.84 23.94
C VAL A 78 -11.05 -6.34 24.27
N PRO A 79 -11.94 -5.47 24.76
CA PRO A 79 -13.32 -5.86 25.02
C PRO A 79 -13.97 -6.38 23.73
N GLY A 80 -14.56 -7.58 23.79
CA GLY A 80 -15.18 -8.26 22.64
C GLY A 80 -14.29 -9.28 21.92
N ALA A 81 -12.97 -9.29 22.12
CA ALA A 81 -12.07 -10.26 21.48
C ALA A 81 -12.37 -11.72 21.91
N GLY A 82 -12.89 -11.91 23.13
CA GLY A 82 -13.30 -13.23 23.63
C GLY A 82 -14.48 -13.85 22.85
N MET A 83 -15.31 -13.04 22.17
CA MET A 83 -16.42 -13.56 21.36
C MET A 83 -15.92 -14.27 20.09
N LEU A 84 -14.75 -13.88 19.58
CA LEU A 84 -14.13 -14.49 18.39
C LEU A 84 -13.72 -15.95 18.64
N ARG A 85 -13.56 -16.37 19.89
CA ARG A 85 -13.22 -17.76 20.25
C ARG A 85 -14.31 -18.76 19.86
N ASN A 86 -15.56 -18.33 19.76
CA ASN A 86 -16.69 -19.21 19.49
C ASN A 86 -16.96 -19.37 17.97
N TYR A 87 -16.24 -18.65 17.12
CA TYR A 87 -16.35 -18.76 15.67
C TYR A 87 -15.29 -19.72 15.13
N ASP A 88 -15.75 -20.76 14.44
CA ASP A 88 -14.87 -21.75 13.83
C ASP A 88 -13.99 -21.09 12.75
N GLY A 89 -12.67 -21.29 12.81
CA GLY A 89 -11.67 -20.68 11.93
C GLY A 89 -11.07 -19.35 12.40
N PHE A 90 -11.73 -18.60 13.29
CA PHE A 90 -11.18 -17.35 13.85
C PHE A 90 -10.17 -17.61 14.98
N ASP A 91 -10.17 -18.80 15.53
CA ASP A 91 -9.20 -19.31 16.50
C ASP A 91 -7.78 -19.44 15.91
N ARG A 92 -7.68 -19.51 14.58
CA ARG A 92 -6.41 -19.54 13.82
C ARG A 92 -5.91 -18.15 13.40
N LEU A 93 -6.72 -17.11 13.55
CA LEU A 93 -6.30 -15.74 13.24
C LEU A 93 -5.33 -15.26 14.33
N ASP A 94 -4.11 -15.00 13.90
CA ASP A 94 -3.07 -14.42 14.72
C ASP A 94 -2.76 -12.98 14.31
N LEU A 95 -2.07 -12.28 15.20
CA LEU A 95 -1.76 -10.86 15.03
C LEU A 95 -0.91 -10.64 13.78
N SER A 96 -0.10 -11.62 13.38
CA SER A 96 0.71 -11.57 12.17
C SER A 96 -0.14 -11.47 10.89
N MET A 97 -1.25 -12.21 10.77
CA MET A 97 -2.16 -12.08 9.63
C MET A 97 -2.80 -10.69 9.55
N LEU A 98 -3.21 -10.13 10.69
CA LEU A 98 -3.77 -8.78 10.74
C LEU A 98 -2.72 -7.73 10.35
N MET A 99 -1.51 -7.84 10.88
CA MET A 99 -0.41 -6.93 10.58
C MET A 99 0.03 -7.05 9.12
N ALA A 100 0.07 -8.25 8.56
CA ALA A 100 0.30 -8.48 7.13
C ALA A 100 -0.80 -7.80 6.32
N LEU A 101 -2.08 -7.94 6.67
CA LEU A 101 -3.16 -7.26 5.94
C LEU A 101 -2.98 -5.74 5.91
N ILE A 102 -2.64 -5.14 7.06
CA ILE A 102 -2.41 -3.71 7.18
C ILE A 102 -1.20 -3.29 6.34
N LEU A 103 -0.09 -4.03 6.42
CA LEU A 103 1.13 -3.77 5.67
C LEU A 103 0.87 -3.87 4.15
N PHE A 104 0.13 -4.88 3.70
CA PHE A 104 -0.29 -5.04 2.32
C PHE A 104 -1.05 -3.82 1.79
N ILE A 105 -2.04 -3.36 2.54
CA ILE A 105 -2.83 -2.17 2.18
C ILE A 105 -1.92 -0.95 2.15
N ALA A 106 -1.08 -0.76 3.15
CA ALA A 106 -0.16 0.37 3.23
C ALA A 106 0.82 0.40 2.05
N VAL A 107 1.44 -0.73 1.71
CA VAL A 107 2.38 -0.88 0.60
C VAL A 107 1.69 -0.69 -0.74
N THR A 108 0.47 -1.22 -0.92
CA THR A 108 -0.31 -1.00 -2.14
C THR A 108 -0.62 0.49 -2.34
N LEU A 109 -1.07 1.18 -1.29
CA LEU A 109 -1.33 2.62 -1.33
C LEU A 109 -0.04 3.42 -1.56
N LEU A 110 1.07 2.99 -0.98
CA LEU A 110 2.39 3.59 -1.18
C LEU A 110 2.81 3.48 -2.66
N TRP A 111 2.70 2.31 -3.28
CA TRP A 111 2.96 2.13 -4.71
C TRP A 111 2.11 3.05 -5.58
N ILE A 112 0.81 3.16 -5.29
CA ILE A 112 -0.08 4.10 -6.00
C ILE A 112 0.45 5.54 -5.87
N ARG A 113 0.89 5.96 -4.68
CA ARG A 113 1.45 7.30 -4.46
C ARG A 113 2.77 7.49 -5.21
N VAL A 114 3.67 6.51 -5.15
CA VAL A 114 4.96 6.55 -5.87
C VAL A 114 4.74 6.74 -7.37
N PHE A 115 3.85 5.96 -7.99
CA PHE A 115 3.57 6.11 -9.42
C PHE A 115 2.87 7.42 -9.78
N LYS A 116 1.98 7.92 -8.91
CA LYS A 116 1.36 9.25 -9.12
C LYS A 116 2.40 10.37 -9.11
N GLU A 117 3.40 10.28 -8.23
CA GLU A 117 4.51 11.21 -8.19
C GLU A 117 5.42 11.05 -9.42
N LEU A 118 5.76 9.82 -9.81
CA LEU A 118 6.59 9.55 -11.00
C LEU A 118 5.96 10.04 -12.31
N GLN A 119 4.64 10.11 -12.40
CA GLN A 119 3.92 10.66 -13.56
C GLN A 119 3.91 12.21 -13.60
N GLU A 120 4.76 12.88 -12.81
CA GLU A 120 4.91 14.34 -12.70
C GLU A 120 3.63 15.10 -12.30
N MET A 121 2.61 14.38 -11.87
CA MET A 121 1.30 14.91 -11.50
C MET A 121 1.09 14.98 -9.98
N GLY A 122 2.12 14.62 -9.20
CA GLY A 122 2.09 14.69 -7.76
C GLY A 122 2.65 15.99 -7.19
N GLU A 123 2.16 16.37 -6.00
CA GLU A 123 2.55 17.60 -5.33
C GLU A 123 4.04 17.58 -4.92
N ILE A 124 4.57 16.39 -4.63
CA ILE A 124 5.95 16.21 -4.13
C ILE A 124 6.96 16.45 -5.25
N THR A 125 6.67 16.00 -6.47
CA THR A 125 7.54 16.24 -7.64
C THR A 125 7.61 17.73 -7.99
N ARG A 126 6.49 18.46 -7.89
CA ARG A 126 6.48 19.92 -8.04
C ARG A 126 7.25 20.61 -6.92
N GLN A 127 7.29 20.01 -5.73
CA GLN A 127 8.04 20.49 -4.58
C GLN A 127 9.56 20.22 -4.69
N ARG A 128 10.00 19.34 -5.59
CA ARG A 128 11.44 19.03 -5.82
C ARG A 128 12.27 20.28 -6.13
N SER A 129 11.72 21.22 -6.90
CA SER A 129 12.41 22.49 -7.23
C SER A 129 12.46 23.47 -6.06
N ARG A 130 11.52 23.37 -5.11
CA ARG A 130 11.41 24.28 -3.97
C ARG A 130 12.19 23.78 -2.76
N ASN A 131 12.10 22.48 -2.44
CA ASN A 131 12.71 21.84 -1.28
C ASN A 131 13.24 20.42 -1.64
N PRO A 132 14.43 20.29 -2.26
CA PRO A 132 14.95 19.00 -2.71
C PRO A 132 15.21 18.02 -1.55
N ILE A 133 15.55 18.51 -0.35
CA ILE A 133 15.84 17.68 0.82
C ILE A 133 14.59 16.88 1.24
N LEU A 134 13.41 17.54 1.28
CA LEU A 134 12.16 16.89 1.66
C LEU A 134 11.77 15.81 0.64
N PHE A 135 12.00 16.05 -0.64
CA PHE A 135 11.80 15.07 -1.71
C PHE A 135 12.63 13.81 -1.45
N TYR A 136 13.96 13.96 -1.29
CA TYR A 136 14.83 12.80 -1.04
C TYR A 136 14.51 12.07 0.26
N LEU A 137 14.12 12.80 1.32
CA LEU A 137 13.70 12.20 2.58
C LEU A 137 12.45 11.32 2.40
N LEU A 138 11.40 11.84 1.75
CA LEU A 138 10.16 11.10 1.51
C LEU A 138 10.38 9.91 0.57
N THR A 139 11.17 10.08 -0.49
CA THR A 139 11.56 8.98 -1.38
C THR A 139 12.38 7.92 -0.63
N GLY A 140 13.28 8.33 0.26
CA GLY A 140 14.07 7.42 1.09
C GLY A 140 13.20 6.61 2.05
N ILE A 141 12.24 7.25 2.74
CA ILE A 141 11.28 6.57 3.61
C ILE A 141 10.44 5.56 2.80
N ALA A 142 9.92 5.96 1.63
CA ALA A 142 9.17 5.06 0.77
C ALA A 142 10.01 3.87 0.31
N ALA A 143 11.27 4.09 -0.10
CA ALA A 143 12.19 3.03 -0.49
C ALA A 143 12.47 2.05 0.66
N ILE A 144 12.70 2.55 1.88
CA ILE A 144 12.92 1.70 3.07
C ILE A 144 11.68 0.85 3.35
N ILE A 145 10.48 1.42 3.28
CA ILE A 145 9.23 0.67 3.51
C ILE A 145 9.05 -0.41 2.45
N LEU A 146 9.28 -0.11 1.17
CA LEU A 146 9.17 -1.08 0.07
C LEU A 146 10.21 -2.20 0.18
N LEU A 147 11.46 -1.86 0.53
CA LEU A 147 12.52 -2.85 0.74
C LEU A 147 12.26 -3.70 1.99
N GLY A 148 11.73 -3.09 3.06
CA GLY A 148 11.33 -3.79 4.28
C GLY A 148 10.22 -4.78 4.01
N ASP A 149 9.21 -4.39 3.24
CA ASP A 149 8.11 -5.28 2.81
C ASP A 149 8.62 -6.45 1.94
N ALA A 150 9.48 -6.16 0.95
CA ALA A 150 10.13 -7.19 0.15
C ALA A 150 10.96 -8.17 1.01
N GLY A 151 11.65 -7.64 2.02
CA GLY A 151 12.41 -8.44 2.98
C GLY A 151 11.52 -9.34 3.84
N ILE A 152 10.41 -8.82 4.36
CA ILE A 152 9.42 -9.61 5.11
C ILE A 152 8.87 -10.74 4.23
N PHE A 153 8.51 -10.43 2.98
CA PHE A 153 7.99 -11.41 2.04
C PHE A 153 9.03 -12.48 1.69
N TYR A 154 10.29 -12.08 1.44
CA TYR A 154 11.40 -13.00 1.21
C TYR A 154 11.60 -13.96 2.39
N VAL A 155 11.68 -13.44 3.62
CA VAL A 155 11.86 -14.26 4.82
C VAL A 155 10.69 -15.25 4.99
N GLY A 156 9.47 -14.81 4.69
CA GLY A 156 8.29 -15.68 4.73
C GLY A 156 8.30 -16.80 3.68
N LEU A 157 8.85 -16.55 2.48
CA LEU A 157 9.03 -17.61 1.47
C LEU A 157 10.14 -18.58 1.86
N ASP A 158 11.26 -18.05 2.36
CA ASP A 158 12.42 -18.84 2.77
C ASP A 158 12.08 -19.79 3.94
N SER A 159 11.26 -19.34 4.90
CA SER A 159 10.78 -20.18 6.00
C SER A 159 9.79 -21.26 5.55
N GLN A 160 8.96 -21.01 4.54
CA GLN A 160 8.03 -22.01 3.98
C GLN A 160 8.76 -23.04 3.10
N THR A 161 9.76 -22.61 2.34
CA THR A 161 10.50 -23.51 1.45
C THR A 161 11.46 -24.42 2.20
N SER A 162 12.08 -23.94 3.28
CA SER A 162 12.93 -24.74 4.18
C SER A 162 12.16 -25.79 5.01
N SER A 163 10.85 -25.63 5.17
CA SER A 163 9.98 -26.56 5.91
C SER A 163 9.19 -27.53 5.03
N SER A 164 9.26 -27.36 3.70
CA SER A 164 8.56 -28.20 2.72
C SER A 164 9.37 -29.45 2.36
N TRP A 165 8.66 -30.53 1.99
CA TRP A 165 9.25 -31.82 1.63
C TRP A 165 10.04 -31.78 0.31
N SER A 166 9.88 -30.72 -0.47
CA SER A 166 10.71 -30.45 -1.65
C SER A 166 11.67 -29.32 -1.32
N GLU A 167 12.97 -29.61 -1.27
CA GLU A 167 14.01 -28.58 -1.22
C GLU A 167 13.89 -27.71 -2.48
N ALA A 168 13.30 -26.53 -2.32
CA ALA A 168 13.23 -25.56 -3.40
C ALA A 168 14.65 -25.01 -3.65
N PRO A 169 15.07 -24.85 -4.91
CA PRO A 169 16.34 -24.21 -5.20
C PRO A 169 16.46 -22.81 -4.57
N SER A 170 17.66 -22.43 -4.12
CA SER A 170 17.90 -21.17 -3.40
C SER A 170 17.55 -19.90 -4.18
N TYR A 171 17.44 -19.98 -5.51
CA TYR A 171 17.02 -18.86 -6.35
C TYR A 171 15.49 -18.65 -6.41
N VAL A 172 14.69 -19.59 -5.91
CA VAL A 172 13.22 -19.52 -5.99
C VAL A 172 12.66 -18.40 -5.12
N ALA A 173 13.06 -18.33 -3.84
CA ALA A 173 12.63 -17.28 -2.93
C ALA A 173 12.94 -15.86 -3.44
N PRO A 174 14.18 -15.51 -3.84
CA PRO A 174 14.47 -14.16 -4.35
C PRO A 174 13.76 -13.87 -5.67
N ALA A 175 13.65 -14.84 -6.59
CA ALA A 175 12.93 -14.64 -7.85
C ALA A 175 11.43 -14.39 -7.61
N ALA A 176 10.80 -15.16 -6.72
CA ALA A 176 9.40 -14.97 -6.34
C ALA A 176 9.18 -13.62 -5.64
N THR A 177 10.09 -13.16 -4.78
CA THR A 177 10.03 -11.83 -4.17
C THR A 177 10.13 -10.72 -5.21
N VAL A 178 11.03 -10.83 -6.19
CA VAL A 178 11.15 -9.86 -7.29
C VAL A 178 9.87 -9.82 -8.12
N LEU A 179 9.31 -10.99 -8.46
CA LEU A 179 8.03 -11.09 -9.19
C LEU A 179 6.87 -10.48 -8.40
N TYR A 180 6.82 -10.73 -7.09
CA TYR A 180 5.85 -10.13 -6.19
C TYR A 180 5.95 -8.59 -6.20
N MET A 181 7.16 -8.05 -6.01
CA MET A 181 7.39 -6.61 -6.03
C MET A 181 7.04 -5.98 -7.38
N ALA A 182 7.41 -6.64 -8.49
CA ALA A 182 7.03 -6.20 -9.82
C ALA A 182 5.51 -6.23 -10.03
N GLY A 183 4.83 -7.28 -9.55
CA GLY A 183 3.37 -7.39 -9.61
C GLY A 183 2.67 -6.27 -8.85
N LEU A 184 3.12 -5.96 -7.62
CA LEU A 184 2.59 -4.84 -6.86
C LEU A 184 2.87 -3.50 -7.52
N ALA A 185 4.06 -3.31 -8.06
CA ALA A 185 4.41 -2.10 -8.80
C ALA A 185 3.47 -1.92 -10.01
N LEU A 186 3.20 -3.00 -10.77
CA LEU A 186 2.26 -2.97 -11.90
C LEU A 186 0.83 -2.63 -11.45
N ILE A 187 0.35 -3.20 -10.35
CA ILE A 187 -0.96 -2.86 -9.78
C ILE A 187 -1.00 -1.39 -9.39
N GLY A 188 0.03 -0.88 -8.72
CA GLY A 188 0.16 0.52 -8.34
C GLY A 188 0.17 1.45 -9.54
N ALA A 189 0.95 1.13 -10.58
CA ALA A 189 1.03 1.86 -11.83
C ALA A 189 -0.33 1.89 -12.56
N TRP A 190 -1.00 0.74 -12.65
CA TRP A 190 -2.33 0.64 -13.26
C TRP A 190 -3.39 1.45 -12.52
N HIS A 191 -3.36 1.47 -11.18
CA HIS A 191 -4.24 2.31 -10.37
C HIS A 191 -3.94 3.81 -10.52
N ALA A 192 -2.65 4.17 -10.57
CA ALA A 192 -2.21 5.54 -10.81
C ALA A 192 -2.68 6.02 -12.18
N ASP A 193 -2.41 5.25 -13.24
CA ASP A 193 -2.83 5.53 -14.61
C ASP A 193 -4.36 5.63 -14.73
N TYR A 194 -5.10 4.67 -14.17
CA TYR A 194 -6.54 4.73 -14.13
C TYR A 194 -6.96 6.08 -13.53
N SER A 195 -6.49 6.48 -12.34
CA SER A 195 -6.91 7.76 -11.75
C SER A 195 -6.65 9.02 -12.60
N HIS A 196 -5.79 8.96 -13.62
CA HIS A 196 -5.37 10.12 -14.43
C HIS A 196 -5.69 10.06 -15.93
N SER A 197 -6.08 8.91 -16.51
CA SER A 197 -6.28 8.82 -17.96
C SER A 197 -7.31 9.87 -18.48
N PRO A 198 -6.94 10.77 -19.42
CA PRO A 198 -7.88 11.69 -20.02
C PRO A 198 -8.96 10.90 -20.77
N THR A 199 -10.22 11.24 -20.53
CA THR A 199 -11.34 10.61 -21.23
C THR A 199 -11.42 11.14 -22.66
N VAL A 200 -10.87 10.39 -23.62
CA VAL A 200 -11.19 10.55 -25.05
C VAL A 200 -12.69 10.32 -25.23
#